data_AF-A0A2N6AMF4-F1
#
_entry.id   AF-A0A2N6AMF4-F1
#
_cell.length_a   1.000
_cell.length_b   1.000
_cell.length_c   1.000
_cell.angle_alpha   90.00
_cell.angle_beta   90.00
_cell.angle_gamma   90.00
#
_symmetry.space_group_name_H-M   'P 1'
#
loop_
_entity.id
_entity.type
_entity.pdbx_description
1 polymer ?
#
loop_
_entity_poly.entity_id
_entity_poly.type
_entity_poly.pdbx_seq_one_letter_code
_entity_poly.pdbx_strand_id
1 'polypeptide(L)' 'HYAGILSALIFVMAHVGFKIFPFEIMYYNIGQMASAFVFGLFYSIVYMETRSLIAPIAAHNIVDGIGTVVDWALTCIAG' A
#
# COMPACT_ATOMS: atom_id res chain seq x y z
N HIS A 1 -8.02 -9.69 -15.88
CA HIS A 1 -8.67 -9.70 -14.56
C HIS A 1 -7.85 -10.44 -13.49
N TYR A 2 -7.49 -11.73 -13.67
CA TYR A 2 -6.71 -12.49 -12.67
C TYR A 2 -5.35 -11.88 -12.30
N ALA A 3 -4.65 -11.29 -13.27
CA ALA A 3 -3.36 -10.62 -13.03
C ALA A 3 -3.46 -9.44 -12.05
N GLY A 4 -4.60 -8.74 -12.02
CA GLY A 4 -4.81 -7.61 -11.11
C GLY A 4 -5.00 -8.05 -9.66
N ILE A 5 -5.74 -9.14 -9.45
CA ILE A 5 -5.92 -9.75 -8.14
C ILE A 5 -4.57 -10.28 -7.63
N LEU A 6 -3.81 -10.97 -8.48
CA LEU A 6 -2.48 -11.46 -8.12
C LEU A 6 -1.53 -10.31 -7.76
N SER A 7 -1.56 -9.21 -8.53
CA SER A 7 -0.78 -8.02 -8.23
C SER A 7 -1.18 -7.39 -6.88
N ALA A 8 -2.47 -7.34 -6.55
CA ALA A 8 -2.94 -6.84 -5.27
C ALA A 8 -2.48 -7.73 -4.10
N LEU A 9 -2.48 -9.05 -4.27
CA LEU A 9 -1.97 -9.98 -3.26
C LEU A 9 -0.46 -9.81 -3.02
N ILE A 10 0.33 -9.65 -4.09
CA ILE A 10 1.77 -9.36 -3.98
C ILE A 10 1.99 -8.03 -3.25
N PHE A 11 1.19 -7.02 -3.57
CA PHE A 11 1.26 -5.71 -2.93
C PHE A 11 0.96 -5.77 -1.43
N VAL A 12 -0.06 -6.54 -1.02
CA VAL A 12 -0.35 -6.78 0.41
C VAL A 12 0.82 -7.45 1.12
N MET A 13 1.41 -8.49 0.51
CA MET A 13 2.57 -9.16 1.11
C MET A 13 3.77 -8.23 1.28
N ALA A 14 3.97 -7.27 0.38
CA ALA A 14 5.02 -6.26 0.49
C ALA A 14 4.84 -5.30 1.68
N HIS A 15 3.63 -5.22 2.26
CA HIS A 15 3.36 -4.43 3.47
C HIS A 15 3.55 -5.20 4.77
N VAL A 16 3.91 -6.49 4.71
CA VAL A 16 4.34 -7.24 5.91
C VAL A 16 5.74 -6.78 6.26
N GLY A 17 5.93 -6.23 7.46
CA GLY A 17 7.26 -5.94 7.97
C GLY A 17 7.96 -7.25 8.34
N PHE A 18 9.07 -7.58 7.67
CA PHE A 18 9.89 -8.73 8.03
C PHE A 18 11.39 -8.38 8.05
N LYS A 19 12.15 -9.05 8.91
CA LYS A 19 13.62 -9.05 8.87
C LYS A 19 14.09 -10.21 8.01
N ILE A 20 15.19 -10.00 7.27
CA ILE A 20 15.80 -11.05 6.43
C ILE A 20 16.65 -11.99 7.29
N PHE A 21 17.38 -11.47 8.29
CA PHE A 21 18.21 -12.27 9.19
C PHE A 21 18.24 -11.69 10.61
N PRO A 22 17.80 -12.45 11.64
CA PRO A 22 17.00 -13.67 11.53
C PRO A 22 15.64 -13.40 10.84
N PHE A 23 15.07 -14.41 10.18
CA PHE A 23 13.74 -14.26 9.57
C PHE A 23 12.68 -14.12 10.66
N GLU A 24 12.09 -12.92 10.75
CA GLU A 24 11.13 -12.57 11.80
C GLU A 24 10.10 -11.61 11.24
N ILE A 25 8.81 -11.87 11.50
CA ILE A 25 7.72 -10.95 11.18
C ILE A 25 7.72 -9.87 12.27
N MET A 26 8.06 -8.65 11.89
CA MET A 26 8.25 -7.52 12.81
C MET A 26 6.96 -6.82 13.15
N TYR A 27 6.12 -6.56 12.14
CA TYR A 27 4.91 -5.79 12.30
C TYR A 27 3.88 -6.23 11.26
N TYR A 28 2.66 -6.41 11.73
CA TYR A 28 1.52 -6.75 10.92
C TYR A 28 0.30 -5.99 11.43
N ASN A 29 -0.27 -5.14 10.59
CA ASN A 29 -1.46 -4.37 10.92
C ASN A 29 -2.60 -4.74 9.95
N ILE A 30 -3.71 -5.22 10.52
CA ILE A 30 -4.87 -5.67 9.75
C ILE A 30 -5.49 -4.52 8.93
N GLY A 31 -5.52 -3.31 9.49
CA GLY A 31 -6.00 -2.12 8.78
C GLY A 31 -5.13 -1.80 7.57
N GLN A 32 -3.81 -1.82 7.74
CA GLN A 32 -2.84 -1.61 6.66
C GLN A 32 -2.93 -2.69 5.58
N MET A 33 -3.13 -3.94 5.97
CA MET A 33 -3.34 -5.06 5.05
C MET A 33 -4.60 -4.88 4.20
N ALA A 34 -5.72 -4.55 4.86
CA ALA A 34 -6.98 -4.33 4.18
C ALA A 34 -6.90 -3.14 3.21
N SER A 35 -6.31 -2.02 3.65
CA SER A 35 -6.12 -0.85 2.78
C SER A 35 -5.16 -1.15 1.63
N ALA A 36 -4.05 -1.86 1.86
CA ALA A 36 -3.11 -2.27 0.82
C ALA A 36 -3.80 -3.15 -0.23
N PHE A 37 -4.70 -4.05 0.17
CA PHE A 37 -5.44 -4.88 -0.79
C PHE A 37 -6.37 -4.04 -1.67
N VAL A 38 -7.14 -3.14 -1.07
CA VAL A 38 -8.06 -2.25 -1.78
C VAL A 38 -7.30 -1.33 -2.75
N PHE A 39 -6.23 -0.70 -2.27
CA PHE A 39 -5.40 0.16 -3.12
C PHE A 39 -4.66 -0.62 -4.21
N GLY A 40 -4.17 -1.83 -3.92
CA GLY A 40 -3.57 -2.71 -4.93
C GLY A 40 -4.54 -3.05 -6.06
N LEU A 41 -5.80 -3.35 -5.75
CA LEU A 41 -6.85 -3.54 -6.76
C LEU A 41 -7.12 -2.26 -7.55
N PHE A 42 -7.24 -1.13 -6.86
CA PHE A 42 -7.45 0.17 -7.50
C PHE A 42 -6.31 0.51 -8.48
N TYR A 43 -5.04 0.37 -8.06
CA TYR A 43 -3.89 0.63 -8.92
C TYR A 43 -3.84 -0.31 -10.13
N SER A 44 -4.24 -1.58 -9.95
CA SER A 44 -4.37 -2.50 -11.08
C SER A 44 -5.44 -2.05 -12.07
N ILE A 45 -6.60 -1.56 -11.61
CA ILE A 45 -7.66 -1.04 -12.48
C ILE A 45 -7.18 0.21 -13.21
N VAL A 46 -6.57 1.16 -12.49
CA VAL A 46 -5.99 2.38 -13.09
C VAL A 46 -4.98 2.02 -14.18
N TYR A 47 -4.11 1.03 -13.95
CA TYR A 47 -3.20 0.56 -14.98
C TYR A 47 -3.92 -0.05 -16.19
N MET A 48 -4.95 -0.89 -15.97
CA MET A 48 -5.68 -1.53 -17.06
C MET A 48 -6.40 -0.51 -17.96
N GLU A 49 -6.99 0.53 -17.36
CA GLU A 49 -7.71 1.59 -18.06
C GLU A 49 -6.76 2.59 -18.75
N THR A 50 -5.69 3.02 -18.07
CA THR A 50 -4.78 4.04 -18.61
C THR A 50 -3.64 3.48 -19.46
N ARG A 51 -3.34 2.17 -19.33
CA ARG A 51 -2.14 1.51 -19.86
C ARG A 51 -0.83 2.21 -19.48
N SER A 52 -0.84 2.99 -18.40
CA SER A 52 0.29 3.77 -17.91
C SER A 52 0.66 3.31 -16.51
N LEU A 53 1.96 3.09 -16.28
CA LEU A 53 2.51 2.83 -14.95
C LEU A 53 2.65 4.11 -14.12
N ILE A 54 2.74 5.28 -14.77
CA ILE A 54 2.90 6.57 -14.07
C ILE A 54 1.65 6.89 -13.26
N ALA A 55 0.46 6.62 -13.80
CA ALA A 55 -0.80 6.89 -13.12
C ALA A 55 -0.96 6.17 -11.76
N PRO A 56 -0.80 4.84 -11.66
CA PRO A 56 -0.85 4.14 -10.38
C PRO A 56 0.31 4.51 -9.44
N ILE A 57 1.52 4.76 -9.97
CA ILE A 57 2.66 5.21 -9.15
C ILE A 57 2.36 6.58 -8.52
N ALA A 58 1.84 7.53 -9.29
CA ALA A 58 1.46 8.84 -8.78
C ALA A 58 0.35 8.73 -7.72
N ALA A 59 -0.69 7.94 -7.99
CA ALA A 59 -1.77 7.71 -7.04
C ALA A 59 -1.26 7.10 -5.72
N HIS A 60 -0.35 6.13 -5.80
CA HIS A 60 0.29 5.54 -4.62
C HIS A 60 1.03 6.58 -3.77
N ASN A 61 1.90 7.37 -4.40
CA ASN A 61 2.69 8.38 -3.68
C ASN A 61 1.81 9.49 -3.08
N ILE A 62 0.70 9.84 -3.72
CA ILE A 62 -0.26 10.80 -3.16
C ILE A 62 -0.92 10.24 -1.90
N VAL A 63 -1.38 8.98 -1.95
CA VAL A 63 -1.99 8.32 -0.78
C VAL A 63 -0.99 8.22 0.37
N ASP A 64 0.25 7.83 0.10
CA ASP A 64 1.31 7.77 1.12
C ASP A 64 1.63 9.15 1.71
N GLY A 65 1.70 10.18 0.87
CA GLY A 65 1.92 11.55 1.29
C GLY A 65 0.80 12.05 2.21
N ILE A 66 -0.46 11.80 1.84
CA ILE A 66 -1.63 12.14 2.68
C ILE A 66 -1.55 11.38 4.00
N GLY A 67 -1.28 10.07 3.97
CA GLY A 67 -1.17 9.25 5.18
C GLY A 67 -0.09 9.76 6.13
N THR A 68 1.08 10.12 5.60
CA THR A 68 2.20 10.67 6.38
C THR A 68 1.84 12.02 7.00
N VAL A 69 1.17 12.91 6.26
CA VAL A 69 0.75 14.21 6.77
C VAL A 69 -0.32 14.07 7.87
N VAL A 70 -1.28 13.15 7.70
CA VAL A 70 -2.30 12.87 8.71
C VAL A 70 -1.66 12.30 9.98
N ASP A 71 -0.77 11.32 9.86
CA ASP A 71 -0.06 10.72 10.99
C ASP A 71 0.78 11.75 11.76
N TRP A 72 1.49 12.61 11.03
CA TRP A 72 2.23 13.72 11.62
C TRP A 72 1.31 14.70 12.37
N ALA A 73 0.19 15.10 11.75
CA ALA A 73 -0.78 16.01 12.37
C ALA A 73 -1.39 15.41 13.65
N LEU A 74 -1.76 14.13 13.63
CA LEU A 74 -2.29 13.42 14.80
C LEU A 74 -1.24 13.36 15.92
N THR A 75 0.02 13.09 15.58
CA THR A 75 1.12 13.08 16.54
C THR A 75 1.32 14.45 17.19
N CYS A 76 1.22 15.54 16.43
CA CYS A 76 1.32 16.91 16.96
C CYS A 76 0.15 17.31 17.86
N ILE A 77 -1.03 16.72 17.70
CA ILE A 77 -2.22 17.03 18.53
C ILE A 77 -2.24 16.17 19.80
N ALA A 78 -1.70 14.95 19.74
CA ALA A 78 -1.69 14.00 20.85
C ALA A 78 -0.51 14.20 21.83
N GLY A 79 0.54 14.92 21.43
CA GLY A 79 1.70 15.28 22.25
C GLY A 79 1.56 16.64 22.91
#